data_AF-A0A4Y8M6L4-F1
#
_entry.id   AF-A0A4Y8M6L4-F1
#
_cell.length_a   1.000
_cell.length_b   1.000
_cell.length_c   1.000
_cell.angle_alpha   90.00
_cell.angle_beta   90.00
_cell.angle_gamma   90.00
#
_symmetry.space_group_name_H-M   'P 1'
#
loop_
_entity.id
_entity.type
_entity.pdbx_description
1 polymer ?
#
loop_
_entity_poly.entity_id
_entity_poly.type
_entity_poly.pdbx_seq_one_letter_code
_entity_poly.pdbx_strand_id
1 'polypeptide(L)'
;MVSNPYQKYQQSTVQTASPAQLTLMLYDGAIRFIRQSIESIESNNIEKANSSLIKAQKITNELTASLNFQYPLSTDLARIYEYIVHLLITANVNKRKEPAIEALSYMMDLKEAWAQAAKQVVSISSHHG
;
A
#
# COMPACT_ATOMS: atom_id res chain seq x y z
N MET A 1 -24.02 -18.40 -12.67
CA MET A 1 -23.12 -17.44 -12.00
C MET A 1 -22.30 -16.74 -13.08
N VAL A 2 -22.56 -15.46 -13.34
CA VAL A 2 -21.82 -14.70 -14.35
C VAL A 2 -20.44 -14.38 -13.77
N SER A 3 -19.39 -15.08 -14.23
CA SER A 3 -18.02 -14.71 -13.85
C SER A 3 -17.71 -13.36 -14.48
N ASN A 4 -17.54 -12.32 -13.67
CA ASN A 4 -17.20 -10.99 -14.15
C ASN A 4 -15.82 -11.05 -14.85
N PRO A 5 -15.72 -10.77 -16.17
CA PRO A 5 -14.46 -10.83 -16.91
C PRO A 5 -13.34 -9.98 -16.28
N TYR A 6 -13.73 -8.88 -15.61
CA TYR A 6 -12.80 -8.03 -14.88
C TYR A 6 -12.19 -8.71 -13.65
N GLN A 7 -12.97 -9.50 -12.92
CA GLN A 7 -12.47 -10.28 -11.77
C GLN A 7 -11.51 -11.39 -12.23
N LYS A 8 -11.80 -12.06 -13.35
CA LYS A 8 -10.88 -13.03 -13.95
C LYS A 8 -9.57 -12.37 -14.38
N TYR A 9 -9.62 -11.19 -15.00
CA TYR A 9 -8.42 -10.46 -15.40
C TYR A 9 -7.56 -10.06 -14.19
N GLN A 10 -8.15 -9.46 -13.16
CA GLN A 10 -7.43 -9.10 -11.93
C GLN A 10 -6.77 -10.31 -11.26
N GLN A 11 -7.48 -11.44 -11.20
CA GLN A 11 -6.96 -12.67 -10.62
C GLN A 11 -5.78 -13.22 -11.43
N SER A 12 -5.88 -13.24 -12.76
CA SER A 12 -4.77 -13.66 -13.63
C SER A 12 -3.55 -12.74 -13.51
N THR A 13 -3.74 -11.42 -13.39
CA THR A 13 -2.63 -10.46 -13.18
C THR A 13 -1.91 -10.73 -11.86
N VAL A 14 -2.64 -11.04 -10.78
CA VAL A 14 -2.01 -11.38 -9.49
C VAL A 14 -1.20 -12.68 -9.59
N GLN A 15 -1.70 -13.69 -10.32
CA GLN A 15 -1.04 -15.00 -10.41
C GLN A 15 0.27 -14.99 -11.21
N THR A 16 0.45 -14.05 -12.13
CA THR A 16 1.64 -13.96 -12.98
C THR A 16 2.60 -12.83 -12.58
N ALA A 17 2.24 -12.03 -11.58
CA ALA A 17 3.06 -10.92 -11.10
C ALA A 17 4.30 -11.41 -10.35
N SER A 18 5.44 -10.74 -10.58
CA SER A 18 6.65 -10.95 -9.80
C SER A 18 6.45 -10.46 -8.35
N PRO A 19 7.27 -10.92 -7.37
CA PRO A 19 7.18 -10.44 -6.00
C PRO A 19 7.26 -8.91 -5.88
N ALA A 20 8.12 -8.26 -6.68
CA ALA A 20 8.22 -6.81 -6.72
C ALA A 20 6.94 -6.15 -7.25
N GLN A 21 6.30 -6.74 -8.26
CA GLN A 21 5.02 -6.26 -8.79
C GLN A 21 3.89 -6.42 -7.76
N LEU A 22 3.84 -7.53 -7.03
CA LEU A 22 2.87 -7.74 -5.95
C LEU A 22 3.03 -6.70 -4.84
N THR A 23 4.27 -6.38 -4.43
CA THR A 23 4.55 -5.30 -3.47
C THR A 23 4.06 -3.94 -3.98
N LEU A 24 4.33 -3.60 -5.25
CA LEU A 24 3.84 -2.35 -5.85
C LEU A 24 2.31 -2.31 -5.92
N MET A 25 1.64 -3.44 -6.18
CA MET A 25 0.18 -3.55 -6.16
C MET A 25 -0.40 -3.35 -4.74
N LEU A 26 0.29 -3.80 -3.69
CA LEU A 26 -0.10 -3.50 -2.31
C LEU A 26 0.00 -1.99 -2.04
N TYR A 27 1.10 -1.33 -2.42
CA TYR A 27 1.21 0.13 -2.31
C TYR A 27 0.08 0.86 -3.06
N ASP A 28 -0.23 0.45 -4.29
CA ASP A 28 -1.34 1.01 -5.06
C ASP A 28 -2.69 0.83 -4.35
N GLY A 29 -2.91 -0.35 -3.77
CA GLY A 29 -4.10 -0.64 -2.97
C GLY A 29 -4.21 0.27 -1.75
N ALA A 30 -3.13 0.40 -0.97
CA ALA A 30 -3.08 1.27 0.21
C ALA A 30 -3.35 2.72 -0.17
N ILE A 31 -2.61 3.28 -1.14
CA ILE A 31 -2.76 4.66 -1.64
C ILE A 31 -4.19 4.93 -2.07
N ARG A 32 -4.80 4.01 -2.83
CA ARG A 32 -6.20 4.15 -3.28
C ARG A 32 -7.16 4.25 -2.10
N PHE A 33 -7.01 3.38 -1.10
CA PHE A 33 -7.89 3.41 0.07
C PHE A 33 -7.65 4.64 0.97
N ILE A 34 -6.42 5.11 1.08
CA ILE A 34 -6.12 6.34 1.81
C ILE A 34 -6.79 7.55 1.12
N ARG A 35 -6.63 7.70 -0.20
CA ARG A 35 -7.31 8.76 -0.98
C ARG A 35 -8.83 8.71 -0.82
N GLN A 36 -9.41 7.52 -0.96
CA GLN A 36 -10.84 7.32 -0.77
C GLN A 36 -11.31 7.70 0.64
N SER A 37 -10.48 7.44 1.67
CA SER A 37 -10.81 7.85 3.03
C SER A 37 -10.80 9.36 3.23
N ILE A 38 -9.85 10.07 2.61
CA ILE A 38 -9.75 11.54 2.66
C ILE A 38 -11.00 12.15 2.03
N GLU A 39 -11.36 11.73 0.81
CA GLU A 39 -12.58 12.19 0.12
C GLU A 39 -13.85 11.88 0.95
N SER A 40 -13.88 10.72 1.62
CA SER A 40 -15.02 10.32 2.46
C SER A 40 -15.12 11.15 3.74
N ILE A 41 -14.00 11.53 4.35
CA ILE A 41 -13.98 12.46 5.48
C ILE A 41 -14.50 13.84 5.05
N GLU A 42 -14.02 14.36 3.92
CA GLU A 42 -14.42 15.66 3.38
C GLU A 42 -15.92 15.73 3.03
N SER A 43 -16.48 14.63 2.54
CA SER A 43 -17.91 14.50 2.25
C SER A 43 -18.77 14.09 3.45
N ASN A 44 -18.20 14.04 4.66
CA ASN A 44 -18.86 13.58 5.89
C ASN A 44 -19.43 12.15 5.80
N ASN A 45 -18.93 11.32 4.88
CA ASN A 45 -19.27 9.89 4.80
C ASN A 45 -18.36 9.07 5.73
N ILE A 46 -18.70 9.12 7.01
CA ILE A 46 -17.90 8.58 8.12
C ILE A 46 -17.75 7.04 8.07
N GLU A 47 -18.81 6.32 7.66
CA GLU A 47 -18.78 4.86 7.52
C GLU A 47 -17.83 4.43 6.40
N LYS A 48 -17.93 5.08 5.23
CA LYS A 48 -17.03 4.81 4.11
C LYS A 48 -15.59 5.16 4.48
N ALA A 49 -15.36 6.30 5.12
CA ALA A 49 -14.04 6.71 5.61
C ALA A 49 -13.43 5.65 6.54
N ASN A 50 -14.19 5.15 7.50
CA ASN A 50 -13.76 4.08 8.41
C ASN A 50 -13.39 2.80 7.64
N SER A 51 -14.27 2.36 6.73
CA SER A 51 -14.03 1.14 5.95
C SER A 51 -12.77 1.23 5.07
N SER A 52 -12.52 2.40 4.47
CA SER A 52 -11.34 2.65 3.64
C SER A 52 -10.06 2.72 4.48
N LEU A 53 -10.09 3.39 5.64
CA LEU A 53 -8.93 3.43 6.55
C LEU A 53 -8.57 2.05 7.09
N ILE A 54 -9.55 1.22 7.47
CA ILE A 54 -9.30 -0.16 7.90
C ILE A 54 -8.66 -0.98 6.78
N LYS A 55 -9.10 -0.81 5.53
CA LYS A 55 -8.49 -1.50 4.38
C LYS A 55 -7.05 -1.05 4.14
N ALA A 56 -6.78 0.25 4.24
CA ALA A 56 -5.42 0.77 4.15
C ALA A 56 -4.52 0.18 5.26
N GLN A 57 -4.98 0.18 6.52
CA GLN A 57 -4.26 -0.42 7.65
C GLN A 57 -3.94 -1.91 7.43
N LYS A 58 -4.91 -2.70 6.93
CA LYS A 58 -4.71 -4.11 6.63
C LYS A 58 -3.59 -4.32 5.59
N ILE A 59 -3.57 -3.50 4.55
CA ILE A 59 -2.52 -3.58 3.52
C ILE A 59 -1.15 -3.18 4.08
N THR A 60 -1.07 -2.12 4.88
CA THR A 60 0.19 -1.70 5.53
C THR A 60 0.73 -2.77 6.48
N ASN A 61 -0.16 -3.46 7.21
CA ASN A 61 0.22 -4.58 8.06
C ASN A 61 0.73 -5.77 7.23
N GLU A 62 0.11 -6.05 6.07
CA GLU A 62 0.60 -7.08 5.15
C GLU A 62 1.99 -6.74 4.58
N LEU A 63 2.23 -5.47 4.22
CA LEU A 63 3.56 -4.99 3.83
C LEU A 63 4.59 -5.20 4.95
N THR A 64 4.20 -5.03 6.21
CA THR A 64 5.08 -5.29 7.36
C THR A 64 5.32 -6.79 7.55
N ALA A 65 4.28 -7.61 7.44
CA ALA A 65 4.36 -9.07 7.60
C ALA A 65 5.21 -9.75 6.51
N SER A 66 5.28 -9.15 5.32
CA SER A 66 6.08 -9.63 4.19
C SER A 66 7.57 -9.24 4.26
N LEU A 67 8.00 -8.49 5.28
CA LEU A 67 9.41 -8.10 5.43
C LEU A 67 10.29 -9.30 5.80
N ASN A 68 11.47 -9.39 5.18
CA ASN A 68 12.51 -10.33 5.58
C ASN A 68 13.49 -9.70 6.58
N PHE A 69 13.27 -9.95 7.87
CA PHE A 69 14.08 -9.42 8.98
C PHE A 69 15.52 -9.95 9.07
N GLN A 70 15.97 -10.81 8.15
CA GLN A 70 17.39 -11.09 7.98
C GLN A 70 18.17 -9.86 7.48
N TYR A 71 17.49 -8.92 6.83
CA TYR A 71 18.10 -7.68 6.36
C TYR A 71 17.92 -6.54 7.38
N PRO A 72 18.99 -5.82 7.76
CA PRO A 72 18.90 -4.73 8.74
C PRO A 72 17.86 -3.65 8.37
N LEU A 73 17.76 -3.33 7.07
CA LEU A 73 16.81 -2.35 6.53
C LEU A 73 15.34 -2.67 6.85
N SER A 74 14.99 -3.94 7.04
CA SER A 74 13.62 -4.35 7.36
C SER A 74 13.15 -3.81 8.70
N THR A 75 14.05 -3.62 9.66
CA THR A 75 13.69 -3.02 10.96
C THR A 75 13.31 -1.55 10.81
N ASP A 76 14.02 -0.80 9.95
CA ASP A 76 13.74 0.60 9.69
C ASP A 76 12.42 0.75 8.94
N LEU A 77 12.20 -0.10 7.94
CA LEU A 77 10.98 -0.10 7.14
C LEU A 77 9.75 -0.51 7.96
N ALA A 78 9.89 -1.47 8.87
CA ALA A 78 8.82 -1.85 9.80
C ALA A 78 8.39 -0.67 10.69
N ARG A 79 9.35 0.11 11.21
CA ARG A 79 9.06 1.31 12.02
C ARG A 79 8.31 2.38 11.23
N ILE A 80 8.65 2.57 9.95
CA ILE A 80 7.93 3.50 9.08
C ILE A 80 6.49 3.01 8.86
N TYR A 81 6.30 1.72 8.58
CA TYR A 81 4.95 1.15 8.42
C TYR A 81 4.12 1.24 9.69
N GLU A 82 4.71 1.00 10.86
CA GLU A 82 4.04 1.17 12.16
C GLU A 82 3.56 2.61 12.35
N TYR A 83 4.40 3.59 12.02
CA TYR A 83 4.02 5.00 12.09
C TYR A 83 2.90 5.34 11.10
N ILE A 84 2.93 4.80 9.87
CA ILE A 84 1.85 4.97 8.90
C ILE A 84 0.54 4.39 9.45
N VAL A 85 0.56 3.19 10.05
CA VAL A 85 -0.63 2.60 10.67
C VAL A 85 -1.16 3.48 11.81
N HIS A 86 -0.26 4.01 12.65
CA HIS A 86 -0.63 4.96 13.69
C HIS A 86 -1.35 6.19 13.12
N LEU A 87 -0.84 6.81 12.06
CA LEU A 87 -1.48 7.94 11.37
C LEU A 87 -2.87 7.56 10.84
N LEU A 88 -3.02 6.39 10.22
CA LEU A 88 -4.31 5.91 9.69
C LEU A 88 -5.33 5.65 10.81
N ILE A 89 -4.89 5.14 11.95
CA ILE A 89 -5.73 4.96 13.14
C ILE A 89 -6.14 6.33 13.69
N THR A 90 -5.19 7.26 13.83
CA THR A 90 -5.43 8.62 14.32
C THR A 90 -6.42 9.37 13.42
N ALA A 91 -6.27 9.29 12.10
CA ALA A 91 -7.24 9.82 11.14
C ALA A 91 -8.63 9.23 11.35
N ASN A 92 -8.71 7.90 11.57
CA ASN A 92 -9.97 7.21 11.73
C ASN A 92 -10.64 7.61 13.05
N VAL A 93 -9.95 7.52 14.19
CA VAL A 93 -10.51 7.84 15.51
C VAL A 93 -11.01 9.28 15.56
N ASN A 94 -10.20 10.22 15.05
CA ASN A 94 -10.54 11.64 15.10
C ASN A 94 -11.40 12.13 13.94
N LYS A 95 -11.63 11.28 12.92
CA LYS A 95 -12.27 11.66 11.65
C LYS A 95 -11.67 12.93 11.04
N ARG A 96 -10.34 13.01 11.07
CA ARG A 96 -9.54 14.11 10.54
C ARG A 96 -8.71 13.61 9.36
N LYS A 97 -8.64 14.40 8.30
CA LYS A 97 -7.97 14.00 7.05
C LYS A 97 -6.47 14.23 7.08
N GLU A 98 -5.98 15.13 7.93
CA GLU A 98 -4.59 15.56 7.98
C GLU A 98 -3.62 14.38 8.24
N PRO A 99 -3.87 13.48 9.21
CA PRO A 99 -2.99 12.32 9.40
C PRO A 99 -3.05 11.33 8.22
N ALA A 100 -4.21 11.23 7.53
CA ALA A 100 -4.32 10.38 6.34
C ALA A 100 -3.57 10.97 5.14
N ILE A 101 -3.50 12.30 5.01
CA ILE A 101 -2.70 12.99 3.99
C ILE A 101 -1.20 12.76 4.25
N GLU A 102 -0.77 12.81 5.51
CA GLU A 102 0.61 12.50 5.87
C GLU A 102 0.97 11.04 5.55
N ALA A 103 0.12 10.09 5.96
CA ALA A 103 0.26 8.67 5.61
C ALA A 103 0.30 8.43 4.09
N LEU A 104 -0.49 9.18 3.32
CA LEU A 104 -0.49 9.13 1.86
C LEU A 104 0.86 9.54 1.28
N SER A 105 1.48 10.60 1.79
CA SER A 105 2.79 11.06 1.33
C SER A 105 3.84 9.97 1.50
N TYR A 106 3.95 9.39 2.70
CA TYR A 106 4.92 8.32 2.95
C TYR A 106 4.69 7.10 2.06
N MET A 107 3.43 6.70 1.85
CA MET A 107 3.11 5.59 0.97
C MET A 107 3.49 5.86 -0.48
N MET A 108 3.34 7.11 -0.95
CA MET A 108 3.74 7.50 -2.30
C MET A 108 5.27 7.49 -2.46
N ASP A 109 6.00 8.06 -1.51
CA ASP A 109 7.48 8.11 -1.53
C ASP A 109 8.08 6.69 -1.49
N LEU A 110 7.57 5.83 -0.60
CA LEU A 110 8.00 4.44 -0.50
C LEU A 110 7.70 3.65 -1.77
N LYS A 111 6.51 3.83 -2.37
CA LYS A 111 6.18 3.19 -3.64
C LYS A 111 7.15 3.60 -4.73
N GLU A 112 7.50 4.88 -4.81
CA GLU A 112 8.47 5.37 -5.79
C GLU A 112 9.84 4.73 -5.58
N ALA A 113 10.34 4.71 -4.34
CA ALA A 113 11.62 4.07 -4.01
C ALA A 113 11.64 2.58 -4.41
N TRP A 114 10.57 1.84 -4.11
CA TRP A 114 10.44 0.44 -4.53
C TRP A 114 10.37 0.27 -6.05
N ALA A 115 9.66 1.15 -6.76
CA ALA A 115 9.58 1.11 -8.21
C ALA A 115 10.94 1.37 -8.87
N GLN A 116 11.74 2.29 -8.31
CA GLN A 116 13.11 2.54 -8.76
C GLN A 116 14.02 1.35 -8.49
N ALA A 117 13.97 0.77 -7.29
CA ALA A 117 14.74 -0.43 -6.94
C ALA A 117 14.42 -1.62 -7.85
N ALA A 118 13.13 -1.86 -8.12
CA ALA A 118 12.69 -2.94 -9.01
C ALA A 118 13.23 -2.77 -10.44
N LYS A 119 13.27 -1.54 -10.97
CA LYS A 119 13.84 -1.26 -12.31
C LYS A 119 15.34 -1.56 -12.36
N GLN A 120 16.08 -1.20 -11.31
CA GLN A 120 17.54 -1.45 -11.26
C GLN A 120 17.85 -2.96 -11.30
N VAL A 121 17.10 -3.78 -10.57
CA VAL A 121 17.24 -5.24 -10.58
C VAL A 121 17.05 -5.81 -11.99
N VAL A 122 16.02 -5.34 -12.73
CA VAL A 122 15.79 -5.77 -14.11
C VAL A 122 16.96 -5.39 -15.01
N SER A 123 17.50 -4.16 -14.90
CA SER A 123 18.63 -3.71 -15.74
C SER A 123 19.93 -4.48 -15.50
N ILE A 124 20.22 -4.89 -14.26
CA ILE A 124 21.41 -5.69 -13.91
C ILE A 124 21.31 -7.10 -14.49
N SER A 125 20.10 -7.67 -14.50
CA SER A 125 19.82 -9.00 -15.04
C SER A 125 20.03 -9.08 -16.56
N SER A 126 19.73 -8.01 -17.29
CA SER A 126 19.86 -7.94 -18.75
C SER A 126 21.29 -7.76 -19.28
N HIS A 127 22.27 -7.42 -18.43
CA HIS A 127 23.66 -7.23 -18.84
C HIS A 127 24.57 -8.45 -18.63
N HIS A 128 24.07 -9.54 -18.04
CA HIS A 128 24.82 -10.77 -17.78
C HIS A 128 24.38 -11.95 -18.69
N GLY A 129 23.90 -11.67 -19.90
CA GLY A 129 23.48 -12.65 -20.91
C GLY A 129 24.35 -12.64 -22.15
#